data_AF-A0A2M7HU43-F1
#
_entry.id   AF-A0A2M7HU43-F1
#
_cell.length_a   1.000
_cell.length_b   1.000
_cell.length_c   1.000
_cell.angle_alpha   90.00
_cell.angle_beta   90.00
_cell.angle_gamma   90.00
#
_symmetry.space_group_name_H-M   'P 1'
#
loop_
_entity.id
_entity.type
_entity.pdbx_description
1 polymer ?
#
loop_
_entity_poly.entity_id
_entity_poly.type
_entity_poly.pdbx_seq_one_letter_code
_entity_poly.pdbx_strand_id
1 'polypeptide(L)'
;MSTSNLSQQHQSGFTLIELVVVIIVLGILAVVALPKFINVQQDAQISTVKATGGGFKSGINLAHSVWAVKVGSGPKEDLPVFGTAQSEQVDFNSFGWPAQHYIYGNEASPVLDNVEDCVSVWEVLFQNSQPSVSRLNVDAVETDYKASYINPNQCTYFYRANNTLSIYYDSRTGTVTTDLDPNS
;
A
#
# COMPACT_ATOMS: atom_id res chain seq x y z
N MET A 1 42.49 -33.68 -56.61
CA MET A 1 41.09 -34.02 -56.33
C MET A 1 41.00 -34.56 -54.91
N SER A 2 40.47 -33.77 -53.97
CA SER A 2 40.14 -34.22 -52.62
C SER A 2 38.63 -34.07 -52.46
N THR A 3 37.93 -35.19 -52.30
CA THR A 3 36.47 -35.23 -52.09
C THR A 3 36.21 -35.16 -50.58
N SER A 4 35.70 -34.02 -50.12
CA SER A 4 35.19 -33.83 -48.77
C SER A 4 33.85 -34.57 -48.59
N ASN A 5 33.85 -35.62 -47.77
CA ASN A 5 32.64 -36.29 -47.31
C ASN A 5 31.89 -35.38 -46.31
N LEU A 6 30.70 -34.91 -46.68
CA LEU A 6 29.76 -34.26 -45.77
C LEU A 6 28.96 -35.35 -45.03
N SER A 7 29.26 -35.56 -43.75
CA SER A 7 28.47 -36.42 -42.87
C SER A 7 27.05 -35.85 -42.73
N GLN A 8 26.07 -36.53 -43.32
CA GLN A 8 24.66 -36.19 -43.23
C GLN A 8 24.18 -36.49 -41.78
N GLN A 9 24.03 -35.44 -40.97
CA GLN A 9 23.43 -35.54 -39.64
C GLN A 9 21.93 -35.83 -39.81
N HIS A 10 21.45 -36.99 -39.33
CA HIS A 10 20.03 -37.28 -39.28
C HIS A 10 19.34 -36.29 -38.32
N GLN A 11 18.55 -35.36 -38.85
CA GLN A 11 17.60 -34.61 -38.03
C GLN A 11 16.49 -35.57 -37.60
N SER A 12 16.51 -36.01 -36.33
CA SER A 12 15.35 -36.69 -35.76
C SER A 12 14.25 -35.64 -35.55
N GLY A 13 13.20 -35.69 -36.38
CA GLY A 13 12.00 -34.90 -36.15
C GLY A 13 11.29 -35.38 -34.87
N PHE A 14 10.76 -34.45 -34.08
CA PHE A 14 9.85 -34.76 -32.98
C PHE A 14 8.61 -35.48 -33.50
N THR A 15 8.13 -36.48 -32.76
CA THR A 15 6.91 -37.20 -33.15
C THR A 15 5.66 -36.40 -32.76
N LEU A 16 4.58 -36.51 -33.54
CA LEU A 16 3.31 -35.84 -33.22
C LEU A 16 2.74 -36.31 -31.86
N ILE A 17 2.92 -37.59 -31.52
CA ILE A 17 2.45 -38.15 -30.25
C ILE A 17 3.17 -37.51 -29.06
N GLU A 18 4.47 -37.24 -29.17
CA GLU A 18 5.27 -36.64 -28.10
C GLU A 18 4.81 -35.21 -27.81
N LEU A 19 4.54 -34.42 -28.86
CA LEU A 19 3.94 -33.09 -28.70
C LEU A 19 2.55 -33.17 -28.02
N VAL A 20 1.70 -34.11 -28.45
CA VAL A 20 0.34 -34.29 -27.90
C VAL A 20 0.37 -34.68 -26.41
N VAL A 21 1.26 -35.58 -26.01
CA VAL A 21 1.38 -35.97 -24.60
C VAL A 21 1.85 -34.80 -23.74
N VAL A 22 2.79 -33.98 -24.24
CA VAL A 22 3.28 -32.80 -23.51
C VAL A 22 2.15 -31.80 -23.24
N ILE A 23 1.34 -31.46 -24.25
CA ILE A 23 0.23 -30.52 -24.04
C ILE A 23 -0.84 -31.08 -23.08
N ILE A 24 -1.08 -32.40 -23.10
CA ILE A 24 -2.02 -33.05 -22.17
C ILE A 24 -1.50 -32.95 -20.73
N VAL A 25 -0.22 -33.28 -20.51
CA VAL A 25 0.39 -33.20 -19.17
C VAL A 25 0.39 -31.76 -18.67
N LEU A 26 0.77 -30.78 -19.50
CA LEU A 26 0.70 -29.36 -19.15
C LEU A 26 -0.73 -28.91 -18.84
N GLY A 27 -1.72 -29.41 -19.58
CA GLY A 27 -3.14 -29.13 -19.33
C GLY A 27 -3.60 -29.61 -17.95
N ILE A 28 -3.25 -30.84 -17.55
CA ILE A 28 -3.60 -31.38 -16.23
C ILE A 28 -2.93 -30.57 -15.11
N LEU A 29 -1.64 -30.27 -15.27
CA LEU A 29 -0.88 -29.49 -14.28
C LEU A 29 -1.47 -28.08 -14.10
N ALA A 30 -1.89 -27.43 -15.19
CA ALA A 30 -2.49 -26.10 -15.13
C ALA A 30 -3.80 -26.08 -14.34
N VAL A 31 -4.69 -27.06 -14.55
CA VAL A 31 -6.00 -27.13 -13.86
C VAL A 31 -5.84 -27.32 -12.35
N VAL A 32 -4.86 -28.12 -11.91
CA VAL A 32 -4.62 -28.35 -10.47
C VAL A 32 -3.91 -27.17 -9.81
N ALA A 33 -3.00 -26.50 -10.52
CA ALA A 33 -2.19 -25.41 -9.95
C ALA A 33 -2.96 -24.08 -9.84
N LEU A 34 -3.86 -23.78 -10.78
CA LEU A 34 -4.51 -22.47 -10.89
C LEU A 34 -5.33 -22.06 -9.65
N PRO A 35 -6.18 -22.91 -9.05
CA PRO A 35 -6.94 -22.53 -7.85
C PRO A 35 -6.04 -22.19 -6.66
N LYS A 36 -4.95 -22.96 -6.48
CA LYS A 36 -3.98 -22.71 -5.41
C LYS A 36 -3.24 -21.39 -5.63
N PHE A 37 -2.90 -21.07 -6.88
CA PHE A 37 -2.22 -19.82 -7.21
C PHE A 37 -3.08 -18.59 -6.90
N ILE A 38 -4.40 -18.65 -7.14
CA ILE A 38 -5.33 -17.55 -6.79
C ILE A 38 -5.35 -17.33 -5.27
N ASN A 39 -5.51 -18.40 -4.47
CA ASN A 39 -5.54 -18.29 -3.01
C ASN A 39 -4.22 -17.71 -2.45
N VAL A 40 -3.06 -18.15 -2.94
CA VAL A 40 -1.76 -17.64 -2.50
C VAL A 40 -1.59 -16.15 -2.81
N GLN A 41 -2.06 -15.70 -3.99
CA GLN A 41 -2.03 -14.28 -4.33
C GLN A 41 -2.92 -13.46 -3.38
N GLN A 42 -4.12 -13.94 -3.09
CA GLN A 42 -5.05 -13.28 -2.18
C GLN A 42 -4.49 -13.21 -0.75
N ASP A 43 -3.93 -14.31 -0.23
CA ASP A 43 -3.28 -14.35 1.08
C ASP A 43 -2.08 -13.39 1.14
N ALA A 44 -1.30 -13.29 0.05
CA ALA A 44 -0.19 -12.34 -0.05
C ALA A 44 -0.65 -10.88 -0.01
N GLN A 45 -1.76 -10.55 -0.69
CA GLN A 45 -2.36 -9.22 -0.64
C GLN A 45 -2.85 -8.90 0.79
N ILE A 46 -3.59 -9.81 1.43
CA ILE A 46 -4.06 -9.66 2.82
C ILE A 46 -2.88 -9.45 3.77
N SER A 47 -1.81 -10.25 3.64
CA SER A 47 -0.61 -10.11 4.46
C SER A 47 0.08 -8.77 4.25
N THR A 48 0.11 -8.27 3.02
CA THR A 48 0.69 -6.96 2.68
C THR A 48 -0.09 -5.84 3.36
N VAL A 49 -1.41 -5.80 3.19
CA VAL A 49 -2.27 -4.76 3.79
C VAL A 49 -2.25 -4.82 5.30
N LYS A 50 -2.24 -6.03 5.89
CA LYS A 50 -2.10 -6.22 7.33
C LYS A 50 -0.78 -5.65 7.86
N ALA A 51 0.33 -5.88 7.15
CA ALA A 51 1.63 -5.35 7.53
C ALA A 51 1.67 -3.82 7.40
N THR A 52 1.16 -3.27 6.30
CA THR A 52 1.07 -1.81 6.09
C THR A 52 0.19 -1.14 7.14
N GLY A 53 -1.00 -1.69 7.41
CA GLY A 53 -1.91 -1.16 8.44
C GLY A 53 -1.30 -1.20 9.84
N GLY A 54 -0.57 -2.27 10.17
CA GLY A 54 0.22 -2.35 11.41
C GLY A 54 1.33 -1.30 11.50
N GLY A 55 2.04 -1.06 10.39
CA GLY A 55 3.05 -0.02 10.28
C GLY A 55 2.46 1.39 10.45
N PHE A 56 1.36 1.67 9.75
CA PHE A 56 0.64 2.94 9.83
C PHE A 56 0.16 3.21 11.27
N LYS A 57 -0.50 2.23 11.91
CA LYS A 57 -0.91 2.33 13.32
C LYS A 57 0.26 2.60 14.26
N SER A 58 1.40 1.95 14.02
CA SER A 58 2.61 2.17 14.83
C SER A 58 3.15 3.58 14.64
N GLY A 59 3.14 4.11 13.42
CA GLY A 59 3.50 5.49 13.11
C GLY A 59 2.60 6.51 13.81
N ILE A 60 1.27 6.33 13.73
CA ILE A 60 0.29 7.17 14.44
C ILE A 60 0.57 7.20 15.94
N ASN A 61 0.77 6.04 16.57
CA ASN A 61 1.02 5.94 18.00
C ASN A 61 2.36 6.55 18.41
N LEU A 62 3.40 6.39 17.59
CA LEU A 62 4.71 7.01 17.82
C LEU A 62 4.59 8.54 17.77
N ALA A 63 3.95 9.07 16.73
CA ALA A 63 3.70 10.51 16.58
C ALA A 63 2.93 11.06 17.79
N HIS A 64 1.83 10.41 18.19
CA HIS A 64 1.07 10.78 19.38
C HIS A 64 1.91 10.77 20.65
N SER A 65 2.79 9.78 20.83
CA SER A 65 3.67 9.69 21.99
C SER A 65 4.66 10.87 22.05
N VAL A 66 5.20 11.29 20.90
CA VAL A 66 6.07 12.46 20.81
C VAL A 66 5.31 13.74 21.16
N TRP A 67 4.08 13.90 20.65
CA TRP A 67 3.20 15.00 21.02
C TRP A 67 2.90 15.03 22.52
N ALA A 68 2.54 13.88 23.11
CA ALA A 68 2.18 13.80 24.53
C ALA A 68 3.35 14.21 25.44
N VAL A 69 4.58 13.91 25.06
CA VAL A 69 5.78 14.27 25.83
C VAL A 69 6.22 15.73 25.60
N LYS A 70 6.19 16.20 24.35
CA LYS A 70 6.73 17.53 23.98
C LYS A 70 5.72 18.67 24.12
N VAL A 71 4.42 18.38 23.97
CA VAL A 71 3.33 19.36 23.90
C VAL A 71 2.35 19.16 25.06
N GLY A 72 1.93 17.93 25.28
CA GLY A 72 1.02 17.54 26.37
C GLY A 72 -0.46 17.80 26.12
N SER A 73 -0.84 18.93 25.50
CA SER A 73 -2.24 19.25 25.19
C SER A 73 -2.40 20.26 24.06
N GLY A 74 -3.53 20.17 23.33
CA GLY A 74 -3.88 21.09 22.26
C GLY A 74 -3.19 20.79 20.93
N PRO A 75 -3.53 21.56 19.88
CA PRO A 75 -2.94 21.39 18.56
C PRO A 75 -1.47 21.80 18.57
N LYS A 76 -0.69 21.19 17.67
CA LYS A 76 0.71 21.57 17.45
C LYS A 76 1.10 21.31 16.02
N GLU A 77 1.57 22.37 15.37
CA GLU A 77 2.14 22.29 14.02
C GLU A 77 3.67 22.11 14.06
N ASP A 78 4.19 21.55 12.97
CA ASP A 78 5.60 21.39 12.67
C ASP A 78 6.38 20.67 13.79
N LEU A 79 5.76 19.71 14.47
CA LEU A 79 6.45 19.00 15.55
C LEU A 79 7.47 18.04 14.94
N PRO A 80 8.77 18.13 15.29
CA PRO A 80 9.80 17.24 14.75
C PRO A 80 9.66 15.85 15.38
N VAL A 81 8.87 14.99 14.74
CA VAL A 81 8.60 13.61 15.17
C VAL A 81 9.64 12.66 14.59
N PHE A 82 9.89 12.73 13.28
CA PHE A 82 10.80 11.83 12.58
C PHE A 82 12.15 12.47 12.27
N GLY A 83 12.23 13.79 12.34
CA GLY A 83 13.42 14.57 12.08
C GLY A 83 13.11 16.06 12.06
N THR A 84 14.02 16.86 11.50
CA THR A 84 13.93 18.33 11.50
C THR A 84 13.62 18.92 10.13
N ALA A 85 13.61 18.10 9.08
CA ALA A 85 13.13 18.55 7.78
C ALA A 85 11.60 18.69 7.80
N GLN A 86 11.05 19.57 6.96
CA GLN A 86 9.60 19.80 6.90
C GLN A 86 8.81 18.52 6.54
N SER A 87 9.38 17.63 5.72
CA SER A 87 8.81 16.32 5.38
C SER A 87 8.79 15.32 6.55
N GLU A 88 9.47 15.64 7.65
CA GLU A 88 9.64 14.78 8.83
C GLU A 88 8.90 15.34 10.06
N GLN A 89 8.32 16.53 9.91
CA GLN A 89 7.53 17.23 10.91
C GLN A 89 6.05 16.90 10.75
N VAL A 90 5.35 16.69 11.86
CA VAL A 90 3.96 16.26 11.90
C VAL A 90 3.11 17.31 12.60
N ASP A 91 1.96 17.60 12.00
CA ASP A 91 0.91 18.44 12.58
C ASP A 91 -0.09 17.60 13.36
N PHE A 92 -0.52 18.15 14.49
CA PHE A 92 -1.41 17.51 15.44
C PHE A 92 -2.65 18.37 15.66
N ASN A 93 -3.81 17.72 15.60
CA ASN A 93 -5.07 18.35 15.94
C ASN A 93 -5.21 18.60 17.45
N SER A 94 -6.32 19.22 17.86
CA SER A 94 -6.61 19.51 19.27
C SER A 94 -6.68 18.26 20.18
N PHE A 95 -6.88 17.08 19.61
CA PHE A 95 -6.90 15.80 20.31
C PHE A 95 -5.50 15.15 20.45
N GLY A 96 -4.48 15.76 19.85
CA GLY A 96 -3.11 15.25 19.88
C GLY A 96 -2.83 14.13 18.89
N TRP A 97 -3.66 13.99 17.86
CA TRP A 97 -3.47 12.99 16.81
C TRP A 97 -3.02 13.62 15.50
N PRO A 98 -2.24 12.90 14.68
CA PRO A 98 -1.78 13.40 13.39
C PRO A 98 -2.93 13.86 12.50
N ALA A 99 -2.84 15.11 12.05
CA ALA A 99 -3.79 15.75 11.15
C ALA A 99 -3.00 16.69 10.22
N GLN A 100 -2.16 16.09 9.37
CA GLN A 100 -1.16 16.80 8.57
C GLN A 100 -1.79 17.74 7.54
N HIS A 101 -1.22 18.93 7.39
CA HIS A 101 -1.67 19.92 6.40
C HIS A 101 -0.47 20.57 5.69
N TYR A 102 -0.10 20.10 4.48
CA TYR A 102 1.08 20.63 3.78
C TYR A 102 0.82 21.82 2.84
N ILE A 103 -0.43 22.09 2.44
CA ILE A 103 -0.69 22.83 1.19
C ILE A 103 -1.06 24.32 1.39
N TYR A 104 -1.73 24.71 2.49
CA TYR A 104 -2.28 26.07 2.61
C TYR A 104 -1.73 26.92 3.77
N GLY A 105 -0.59 26.52 4.35
CA GLY A 105 0.09 27.27 5.42
C GLY A 105 -0.47 26.99 6.81
N ASN A 106 0.08 27.65 7.82
CA ASN A 106 -0.22 27.33 9.22
C ASN A 106 -1.71 27.42 9.56
N GLU A 107 -2.28 26.29 9.97
CA GLU A 107 -3.60 26.20 10.57
C GLU A 107 -3.46 26.11 12.09
N ALA A 108 -3.99 27.12 12.80
CA ALA A 108 -3.90 27.14 14.26
C ALA A 108 -4.52 25.91 14.95
N SER A 109 -5.35 25.13 14.24
CA SER A 109 -5.88 23.85 14.69
C SER A 109 -6.06 22.90 13.49
N PRO A 110 -5.01 22.13 13.13
CA PRO A 110 -5.06 21.20 12.00
C PRO A 110 -6.16 20.16 12.18
N VAL A 111 -6.89 19.82 11.12
CA VAL A 111 -7.93 18.79 11.09
C VAL A 111 -7.87 18.05 9.76
N LEU A 112 -8.34 16.79 9.71
CA LEU A 112 -8.52 16.11 8.42
C LEU A 112 -9.89 16.50 7.88
N ASP A 113 -9.93 17.42 6.93
CA ASP A 113 -11.19 17.92 6.35
C ASP A 113 -11.27 17.76 4.83
N ASN A 114 -10.18 17.28 4.22
CA ASN A 114 -10.12 16.98 2.81
C ASN A 114 -9.19 15.78 2.54
N VAL A 115 -9.13 15.34 1.27
CA VAL A 115 -8.32 14.17 0.88
C VAL A 115 -6.82 14.45 0.81
N GLU A 116 -6.39 15.71 0.65
CA GLU A 116 -4.97 16.08 0.69
C GLU A 116 -4.39 15.88 2.09
N ASP A 117 -5.17 16.16 3.13
CA ASP A 117 -4.71 15.89 4.51
C ASP A 117 -4.54 14.39 4.74
N CYS A 118 -5.44 13.57 4.19
CA CYS A 118 -5.32 12.12 4.25
C CYS A 118 -4.03 11.64 3.56
N VAL A 119 -3.71 12.15 2.38
CA VAL A 119 -2.47 11.86 1.65
C VAL A 119 -1.26 12.33 2.46
N SER A 120 -1.30 13.55 2.98
CA SER A 120 -0.22 14.18 3.76
C SER A 120 0.11 13.40 5.02
N VAL A 121 -0.91 12.91 5.76
CA VAL A 121 -0.70 12.04 6.94
C VAL A 121 0.00 10.75 6.54
N TRP A 122 -0.37 10.15 5.42
CA TRP A 122 0.26 8.92 4.96
C TRP A 122 1.72 9.15 4.59
N GLU A 123 2.02 10.20 3.84
CA GLU A 123 3.37 10.53 3.39
C GLU A 123 4.31 10.86 4.56
N VAL A 124 3.85 11.66 5.53
CA VAL A 124 4.67 11.98 6.71
C VAL A 124 4.87 10.77 7.63
N LEU A 125 3.99 9.77 7.63
CA LEU A 125 4.22 8.56 8.43
C LEU A 125 5.15 7.57 7.70
N PHE A 126 5.05 7.51 6.38
CA PHE A 126 5.90 6.67 5.53
C PHE A 126 7.01 7.48 4.89
N GLN A 127 8.01 7.84 5.71
CA GLN A 127 9.16 8.71 5.42
C GLN A 127 9.93 8.45 4.10
N ASN A 128 9.83 7.25 3.50
CA ASN A 128 10.47 6.90 2.22
C ASN A 128 9.50 6.92 1.02
N SER A 129 8.34 7.55 1.18
CA SER A 129 7.24 7.59 0.20
C SER A 129 6.75 6.20 -0.23
N GLN A 130 6.95 5.19 0.63
CA GLN A 130 6.59 3.80 0.40
C GLN A 130 5.94 3.19 1.65
N PRO A 131 4.78 2.52 1.51
CA PRO A 131 4.01 2.34 0.27
C PRO A 131 3.47 3.67 -0.28
N SER A 132 3.34 3.78 -1.61
CA SER A 132 2.92 5.03 -2.26
C SER A 132 1.40 5.26 -2.11
N VAL A 133 0.97 6.52 -2.07
CA VAL A 133 -0.44 6.91 -1.94
C VAL A 133 -0.79 8.01 -2.93
N SER A 134 -2.05 8.05 -3.38
CA SER A 134 -2.60 9.17 -4.15
C SER A 134 -4.10 9.30 -3.91
N ARG A 135 -4.75 10.32 -4.48
CA ARG A 135 -6.18 10.58 -4.26
C ARG A 135 -7.05 9.57 -5.03
N LEU A 136 -8.04 9.00 -4.34
CA LEU A 136 -9.05 8.12 -4.96
C LEU A 136 -9.90 8.91 -5.97
N ASN A 137 -10.09 8.36 -7.17
CA ASN A 137 -10.93 8.91 -8.26
C ASN A 137 -10.53 10.31 -8.76
N VAL A 138 -9.33 10.79 -8.43
CA VAL A 138 -8.80 12.08 -8.92
C VAL A 138 -7.51 11.84 -9.69
N ASP A 139 -6.56 11.11 -9.08
CA ASP A 139 -5.26 10.88 -9.70
C ASP A 139 -5.30 9.63 -10.58
N ALA A 140 -4.89 9.80 -11.85
CA ALA A 140 -4.66 8.69 -12.77
C ALA A 140 -3.38 7.89 -12.46
N VAL A 141 -2.58 8.33 -11.48
CA VAL A 141 -1.32 7.69 -11.10
C VAL A 141 -1.60 6.38 -10.37
N GLU A 142 -0.95 5.30 -10.80
CA GLU A 142 -1.03 4.00 -10.13
C GLU A 142 -0.11 3.97 -8.89
N THR A 143 -0.67 4.24 -7.72
CA THR A 143 0.00 4.12 -6.42
C THR A 143 -0.40 2.84 -5.70
N ASP A 144 0.26 2.47 -4.61
CA ASP A 144 -0.06 1.25 -3.85
C ASP A 144 -1.39 1.39 -3.10
N TYR A 145 -1.68 2.60 -2.63
CA TYR A 145 -2.91 2.96 -1.94
C TYR A 145 -3.59 4.18 -2.57
N LYS A 146 -4.91 4.24 -2.43
CA LYS A 146 -5.75 5.39 -2.80
C LYS A 146 -6.45 5.94 -1.56
N ALA A 147 -6.14 7.18 -1.21
CA ALA A 147 -6.74 7.87 -0.07
C ALA A 147 -8.12 8.43 -0.43
N SER A 148 -9.05 8.31 0.50
CA SER A 148 -10.39 8.87 0.43
C SER A 148 -10.74 9.51 1.76
N TYR A 149 -11.23 10.75 1.70
CA TYR A 149 -11.83 11.45 2.82
C TYR A 149 -13.32 11.10 2.86
N ILE A 150 -13.76 10.42 3.91
CA ILE A 150 -15.15 9.90 4.00
C ILE A 150 -16.04 10.84 4.80
N ASN A 151 -15.53 11.34 5.92
CA ASN A 151 -16.20 12.27 6.84
C ASN A 151 -15.14 13.12 7.53
N PRO A 152 -15.51 14.22 8.21
CA PRO A 152 -14.57 15.01 9.01
C PRO A 152 -13.76 14.13 9.96
N ASN A 153 -12.44 14.26 9.93
CA ASN A 153 -11.45 13.51 10.70
C ASN A 153 -11.25 12.04 10.30
N GLN A 154 -11.89 11.58 9.22
CA GLN A 154 -11.92 10.16 8.85
C GLN A 154 -11.38 9.94 7.43
N CYS A 155 -10.26 9.21 7.37
CA CYS A 155 -9.60 8.82 6.14
C CYS A 155 -9.67 7.30 5.94
N THR A 156 -9.84 6.88 4.69
CA THR A 156 -9.71 5.47 4.28
C THR A 156 -8.70 5.36 3.15
N TYR A 157 -7.79 4.41 3.25
CA TYR A 157 -6.75 4.12 2.28
C TYR A 157 -7.04 2.75 1.65
N PHE A 158 -7.52 2.74 0.41
CA PHE A 158 -7.86 1.52 -0.32
C PHE A 158 -6.63 0.95 -0.99
N TYR A 159 -6.42 -0.36 -0.88
CA TYR A 159 -5.31 -1.03 -1.54
C TYR A 159 -5.58 -1.17 -3.04
N ARG A 160 -4.63 -0.78 -3.89
CA ARG A 160 -4.83 -0.75 -5.35
C ARG A 160 -5.18 -2.12 -5.92
N ALA A 161 -4.42 -3.15 -5.54
CA ALA A 161 -4.57 -4.47 -6.17
C ALA A 161 -5.87 -5.19 -5.75
N ASN A 162 -6.48 -4.76 -4.64
CA ASN A 162 -7.78 -5.22 -4.19
C ASN A 162 -8.44 -4.14 -3.32
N ASN A 163 -9.45 -3.47 -3.87
CA ASN A 163 -10.11 -2.32 -3.25
C ASN A 163 -11.06 -2.68 -2.09
N THR A 164 -11.31 -3.96 -1.82
CA THR A 164 -12.02 -4.40 -0.60
C THR A 164 -11.09 -4.39 0.62
N LEU A 165 -9.78 -4.43 0.41
CA LEU A 165 -8.80 -4.30 1.48
C LEU A 165 -8.47 -2.82 1.71
N SER A 166 -8.55 -2.38 2.96
CA SER A 166 -8.36 -0.96 3.28
C SER A 166 -7.79 -0.72 4.68
N ILE A 167 -7.24 0.48 4.89
CA ILE A 167 -6.81 0.97 6.19
C ILE A 167 -7.65 2.21 6.50
N TYR A 168 -8.32 2.20 7.64
CA TYR A 168 -9.13 3.31 8.12
C TYR A 168 -8.44 4.02 9.28
N TYR A 169 -8.55 5.35 9.31
CA TYR A 169 -7.99 6.21 10.36
C TYR A 169 -9.01 7.26 10.82
N ASP A 170 -9.19 7.39 12.14
CA ASP A 170 -9.98 8.44 12.78
C ASP A 170 -9.09 9.32 13.68
N SER A 171 -8.80 10.55 13.24
CA SER A 171 -7.91 11.46 13.96
C SER A 171 -8.53 12.07 15.22
N ARG A 172 -9.81 11.81 15.54
CA ARG A 172 -10.37 12.24 16.83
C ARG A 172 -9.93 11.33 17.97
N THR A 173 -9.62 10.07 17.65
CA THR A 173 -9.35 9.02 18.64
C THR A 173 -8.03 8.31 18.44
N GLY A 174 -7.34 8.53 17.31
CA GLY A 174 -6.15 7.76 16.95
C GLY A 174 -6.46 6.35 16.47
N THR A 175 -7.74 6.02 16.28
CA THR A 175 -8.15 4.66 15.91
C THR A 175 -7.68 4.36 14.50
N VAL A 176 -6.92 3.26 14.37
CA VAL A 176 -6.56 2.65 13.09
C VAL A 176 -7.13 1.24 13.04
N THR A 177 -7.95 0.97 12.03
CA THR A 177 -8.51 -0.35 11.73
C THR A 177 -8.12 -0.76 10.32
N THR A 178 -7.86 -2.04 10.11
CA THR A 178 -7.51 -2.58 8.80
C THR A 178 -8.58 -3.57 8.38
N ASP A 179 -9.23 -3.30 7.25
CA ASP A 179 -10.15 -4.24 6.62
C ASP A 179 -9.34 -5.24 5.80
N LEU A 180 -9.52 -6.51 6.15
CA LEU A 180 -8.82 -7.64 5.56
C LEU A 180 -9.80 -8.65 4.95
N ASP A 181 -11.10 -8.35 4.89
CA ASP A 181 -12.08 -9.22 4.23
C ASP A 181 -12.08 -8.93 2.73
N PRO A 182 -11.59 -9.86 1.89
CA PRO A 182 -11.56 -9.67 0.46
C PRO A 182 -12.95 -9.66 -0.19
N ASN A 183 -14.01 -10.00 0.54
CA ASN A 183 -15.39 -10.08 0.05
C ASN A 183 -16.34 -9.02 0.68
N SER A 184 -15.79 -7.99 1.33
CA SER A 184 -16.57 -6.90 1.91
C SER A 184 -17.34 -6.08 0.87
#